data_AF-A0A6P0DSN9-F1
#
_entry.id   AF-A0A6P0DSN9-F1
#
_cell.length_a   1.000
_cell.length_b   1.000
_cell.length_c   1.000
_cell.angle_alpha   90.00
_cell.angle_beta   90.00
_cell.angle_gamma   90.00
#
_symmetry.space_group_name_H-M   'P 1'
#
loop_
_entity.id
_entity.type
_entity.pdbx_description
1 polymer ?
#
loop_
_entity_poly.entity_id
_entity_poly.type
_entity_poly.pdbx_seq_one_letter_code
_entity_poly.pdbx_strand_id
1 'polypeptide(L)' 'TELSTTGGTSDGRFIARVCPQVIELGPPNATIHKIDEHVVVADVEPLKNIYRRTLERLNAQVAA' A
#
# COMPACT_ATOMS: atom_id res chain seq x y z
N THR A 1 3.26 9.67 12.46
CA THR A 1 3.21 9.16 11.08
C THR A 1 2.69 10.28 10.21
N GLU A 2 3.41 10.62 9.15
CA GLU A 2 3.07 11.71 8.23
C GLU A 2 2.54 11.12 6.92
N LEU A 3 1.45 11.69 6.38
CA LEU A 3 0.95 11.31 5.06
C LEU A 3 1.87 11.94 4.01
N SER A 4 2.37 11.12 3.09
CA SER A 4 3.25 11.59 2.02
C SER A 4 2.52 11.57 0.67
N THR A 5 2.69 12.65 -0.08
CA THR A 5 2.36 12.74 -1.52
C THR A 5 3.64 12.94 -2.36
N THR A 6 4.82 12.67 -1.79
CA THR A 6 6.11 12.84 -2.46
C THR A 6 6.42 11.65 -3.37
N GLY A 7 7.29 11.85 -4.37
CA GLY A 7 7.72 10.78 -5.28
C GLY A 7 7.08 10.91 -6.66
N GLY A 8 6.84 9.76 -7.32
CA GLY A 8 6.21 9.66 -8.63
C GLY A 8 4.67 9.59 -8.58
N THR A 9 4.07 8.90 -9.54
CA THR A 9 2.62 8.64 -9.59
C THR A 9 2.36 7.14 -9.78
N SER A 10 1.15 6.69 -9.46
CA SER A 10 0.66 5.34 -9.71
C SER A 10 -0.65 5.38 -10.52
N ASP A 11 -1.24 4.22 -10.76
CA ASP A 11 -2.59 4.13 -11.34
C ASP A 11 -3.70 4.63 -10.40
N GLY A 12 -3.34 4.98 -9.15
CA GLY A 12 -4.18 5.75 -8.24
C GLY A 12 -4.75 7.02 -8.87
N ARG A 13 -4.02 7.66 -9.81
CA ARG A 13 -4.49 8.84 -10.57
C ARG A 13 -5.77 8.60 -11.38
N PHE A 14 -6.04 7.34 -11.73
CA PHE A 14 -7.27 6.94 -12.42
C PHE A 14 -8.30 6.38 -11.45
N ILE A 15 -7.86 5.51 -10.52
CA ILE A 15 -8.75 4.82 -9.56
C ILE A 15 -9.42 5.81 -8.61
N ALA A 16 -8.74 6.88 -8.20
CA ALA A 16 -9.29 7.91 -7.33
C ALA A 16 -10.50 8.65 -7.93
N ARG A 17 -10.77 8.51 -9.24
CA ARG A 17 -11.97 9.07 -9.88
C ARG A 17 -13.24 8.27 -9.57
N VAL A 18 -13.11 6.99 -9.23
CA VAL A 18 -14.24 6.07 -9.02
C VAL A 18 -14.31 5.53 -7.58
N CYS A 19 -13.20 5.58 -6.85
CA CYS A 19 -13.12 5.16 -5.46
C CYS A 19 -13.04 6.40 -4.53
N PRO A 20 -13.94 6.54 -3.53
CA PRO A 20 -13.94 7.68 -2.60
C PRO A 20 -12.67 7.83 -1.77
N GLN A 21 -11.98 6.71 -1.50
CA GLN A 21 -10.74 6.66 -0.74
C GLN A 21 -9.76 5.73 -1.45
N VAL A 22 -8.55 6.23 -1.70
CA VAL A 22 -7.45 5.46 -2.31
C VAL A 22 -6.16 5.80 -1.56
N ILE A 23 -5.40 4.76 -1.22
CA ILE A 23 -4.05 4.89 -0.64
C ILE A 23 -3.10 3.95 -1.37
N GLU A 24 -1.81 4.24 -1.29
CA GLU A 24 -0.75 3.36 -1.74
C GLU A 24 0.00 2.81 -0.52
N LEU A 25 0.23 1.50 -0.51
CA LEU A 25 0.94 0.81 0.56
C LEU A 25 1.79 -0.30 -0.07
N GLY A 26 3.06 -0.38 0.33
CA GLY A 26 4.00 -1.40 -0.16
C GLY A 26 5.29 -1.43 0.67
N PRO A 27 6.23 -2.31 0.31
CA PRO A 27 7.56 -2.36 0.92
C PRO A 27 8.39 -1.12 0.52
N PRO A 28 9.61 -0.94 1.09
CA PRO A 28 10.51 0.13 0.68
C PRO A 28 10.79 0.12 -0.83
N ASN A 29 10.73 1.30 -1.45
CA ASN A 29 10.91 1.45 -2.90
C ASN A 29 12.34 1.84 -3.32
N ALA A 30 13.32 1.76 -2.41
CA ALA A 30 14.67 2.31 -2.64
C ALA A 30 15.41 1.67 -3.83
N THR A 31 15.03 0.45 -4.22
CA THR A 31 15.68 -0.35 -5.28
C THR A 31 14.84 -0.53 -6.54
N ILE A 32 13.62 0.04 -6.61
CA ILE A 32 12.79 -0.12 -7.80
C ILE A 32 13.49 0.46 -9.03
N HIS A 33 13.34 -0.21 -10.18
CA HIS A 33 13.94 0.22 -11.46
C HIS A 33 15.48 0.31 -11.44
N LYS A 34 16.15 -0.46 -10.58
CA LYS A 34 17.61 -0.59 -10.54
C LYS A 34 18.03 -2.04 -10.77
N ILE A 35 19.30 -2.27 -11.11
CA ILE A 35 19.87 -3.62 -11.05
C ILE A 35 19.80 -4.15 -9.62
N ASP A 36 19.67 -5.47 -9.47
CA ASP A 36 19.55 -6.15 -8.18
C ASP A 36 18.37 -5.66 -7.31
N GLU A 37 17.22 -5.40 -7.95
CA GLU A 37 15.96 -5.10 -7.25
C GLU A 37 15.60 -6.23 -6.28
N HIS A 38 15.34 -5.87 -5.02
CA HIS A 38 15.07 -6.84 -3.97
C HIS A 38 14.14 -6.28 -2.90
N VAL A 39 13.68 -7.17 -2.02
CA VAL A 39 12.91 -6.84 -0.82
C VAL A 39 13.47 -7.63 0.35
N VAL A 40 13.41 -7.04 1.56
CA VAL A 40 13.76 -7.76 2.79
C VAL A 40 12.71 -8.85 3.03
N VAL A 41 13.12 -10.12 3.06
CA VAL A 41 12.20 -11.26 3.21
C VAL A 41 11.36 -11.14 4.49
N ALA A 42 11.94 -10.61 5.56
CA ALA A 42 11.25 -10.41 6.83
C ALA A 42 10.08 -9.40 6.75
N ASP A 43 10.05 -8.52 5.73
CA ASP A 43 8.98 -7.51 5.57
C ASP A 43 7.74 -8.07 4.86
N VAL A 44 7.85 -9.21 4.18
CA VAL A 44 6.76 -9.82 3.41
C VAL A 44 5.60 -10.25 4.30
N GLU A 45 5.89 -10.96 5.39
CA GLU A 45 4.86 -11.47 6.31
C GLU A 45 4.13 -10.32 7.05
N PRO A 46 4.82 -9.31 7.62
CA PRO A 46 4.18 -8.11 8.15
C PRO A 46 3.30 -7.38 7.13
N LEU A 47 3.77 -7.17 5.89
CA LEU A 47 3.01 -6.50 4.84
C LEU A 47 1.70 -7.24 4.54
N LYS A 48 1.75 -8.57 4.37
CA LYS A 48 0.57 -9.42 4.22
C LYS A 48 -0.41 -9.25 5.39
N ASN A 49 0.12 -9.22 6.62
CA ASN A 49 -0.69 -9.07 7.82
C ASN A 49 -1.31 -7.67 7.93
N ILE A 50 -0.67 -6.62 7.42
CA ILE A 50 -1.27 -5.28 7.31
C ILE A 50 -2.48 -5.32 6.37
N TYR A 51 -2.33 -5.85 5.14
CA TYR A 51 -3.46 -5.97 4.22
C TYR A 51 -4.63 -6.77 4.81
N ARG A 52 -4.34 -7.91 5.45
CA ARG A 52 -5.39 -8.72 6.10
C ARG A 52 -6.16 -7.90 7.14
N ARG A 53 -5.46 -7.26 8.07
CA ARG A 53 -6.10 -6.45 9.13
C ARG A 53 -6.88 -5.27 8.58
N THR A 54 -6.40 -4.66 7.49
CA THR A 54 -7.14 -3.59 6.81
C THR A 54 -8.47 -4.12 6.28
N LEU A 55 -8.47 -5.27 5.59
CA LEU A 55 -9.70 -5.89 5.09
C LEU A 55 -10.66 -6.28 6.21
N GLU A 56 -10.16 -6.93 7.27
CA GLU A 56 -10.96 -7.31 8.44
C GLU A 56 -11.63 -6.10 9.09
N ARG A 57 -10.89 -5.00 9.27
CA ARG A 57 -11.41 -3.76 9.87
C ARG A 57 -12.43 -3.08 8.97
N LEU A 58 -12.19 -2.99 7.67
CA LEU A 58 -13.16 -2.42 6.72
C LEU A 58 -14.44 -3.25 6.68
N ASN A 59 -14.32 -4.58 6.68
CA ASN A 59 -15.49 -5.47 6.70
C ASN A 59 -16.29 -5.33 8.01
N ALA A 60 -15.60 -5.24 9.15
CA ALA A 60 -16.25 -5.03 10.44
C ALA A 60 -16.98 -3.68 10.52
N GLN A 61 -16.44 -2.63 9.89
CA GLN A 61 -17.09 -1.31 9.82
C GLN A 61 -18.37 -1.31 8.96
N VAL A 62 -18.45 -2.17 7.94
CA VAL A 62 -19.65 -2.30 7.10
C VAL A 62 -20.74 -3.13 7.79
N ALA A 63 -20.36 -4.06 8.67
CA ALA A 63 -21.29 -4.92 9.41
C ALA A 63 -21.89 -4.26 10.67
N ALA A 64 -21.35 -3.12 11.09
CA ALA A 64 -21.81 -2.31 12.23
C ALA A 64 -22.79 -1.22 11.77
#